data_AF-A0A0W0WWA4-F1
#
_entry.id   AF-A0A0W0WWA4-F1
#
_cell.length_a   1.000
_cell.length_b   1.000
_cell.length_c   1.000
_cell.angle_alpha   90.00
_cell.angle_beta   90.00
_cell.angle_gamma   90.00
#
_symmetry.space_group_name_H-M   'P 1'
#
loop_
_entity.id
_entity.type
_entity.pdbx_description
1 polymer ?
#
loop_
_entity_poly.entity_id
_entity_poly.type
_entity_poly.pdbx_seq_one_letter_code
_entity_poly.pdbx_strand_id
1 'polypeptide(L)'
;MQRMIARLSLFILIVFSPSVFADKILLTGRPVVLFPTMNYYSFPSAYVSSHNYHFVNVSGDNRVCFINAQPSLKSLDLLRITIAQNNKKFLWYCYRYDPRYFVVEF
;
A
#
# COMPACT_ATOMS: atom_id res chain seq x y z
N MET A 1 -44.80 -21.26 -12.79
CA MET A 1 -44.52 -20.15 -11.85
C MET A 1 -43.11 -20.18 -11.26
N GLN A 2 -42.58 -21.32 -10.76
CA GLN A 2 -41.22 -21.42 -10.18
C GLN A 2 -40.08 -20.88 -11.05
N ARG A 3 -40.07 -21.14 -12.36
CA ARG A 3 -39.03 -20.63 -13.28
C ARG A 3 -39.01 -19.09 -13.40
N MET A 4 -40.16 -18.45 -13.22
CA MET A 4 -40.29 -16.99 -13.33
C MET A 4 -39.82 -16.31 -12.05
N ILE A 5 -40.12 -16.92 -10.89
CA ILE A 5 -39.67 -16.48 -9.57
C ILE A 5 -38.14 -16.54 -9.49
N ALA A 6 -37.52 -17.65 -9.90
CA ALA A 6 -36.07 -17.80 -9.89
C ALA A 6 -35.33 -16.75 -10.75
N ARG A 7 -35.89 -16.41 -11.93
CA ARG A 7 -35.34 -15.37 -12.81
C ARG A 7 -35.45 -13.97 -12.18
N LEU A 8 -36.56 -13.70 -11.50
CA LEU A 8 -36.76 -12.44 -10.78
C LEU A 8 -35.76 -12.30 -9.63
N SER A 9 -35.53 -13.38 -8.87
CA SER A 9 -34.55 -13.42 -7.78
C SER A 9 -33.13 -13.15 -8.27
N LEU A 10 -32.74 -13.73 -9.42
CA LEU A 10 -31.42 -13.50 -10.00
C LEU A 10 -31.22 -12.05 -10.46
N PHE A 11 -32.26 -11.45 -11.05
CA PHE A 11 -32.19 -10.07 -11.52
C PHE A 11 -32.03 -9.08 -10.36
N ILE A 12 -32.73 -9.32 -9.26
CA ILE A 12 -32.61 -8.55 -8.02
C ILE A 12 -31.17 -8.66 -7.46
N LEU A 13 -30.59 -9.86 -7.42
CA LEU A 13 -29.21 -10.06 -6.93
C LEU A 13 -28.14 -9.31 -7.75
N ILE A 14 -28.33 -9.16 -9.07
CA ILE A 14 -27.40 -8.41 -9.93
C ILE A 14 -27.51 -6.90 -9.66
N VAL A 15 -28.74 -6.38 -9.55
CA VAL A 15 -29.00 -4.96 -9.31
C VAL A 15 -28.53 -4.51 -7.92
N PHE A 16 -28.61 -5.39 -6.92
CA PHE A 16 -28.15 -5.11 -5.55
C PHE A 16 -26.71 -5.57 -5.28
N SER A 17 -25.88 -5.75 -6.30
CA SER A 17 -24.47 -6.04 -6.07
C SER A 17 -23.80 -4.79 -5.45
N PRO A 18 -23.24 -4.89 -4.23
CA PRO A 18 -22.56 -3.75 -3.63
C PRO A 18 -21.31 -3.47 -4.44
N SER A 19 -21.16 -2.21 -4.89
CA SER A 19 -19.88 -1.71 -5.36
C SER A 19 -18.91 -1.71 -4.17
N VAL A 20 -18.03 -2.70 -4.11
CA VAL A 20 -16.93 -2.74 -3.14
C VAL A 20 -15.97 -1.62 -3.50
N PHE A 21 -16.12 -0.48 -2.84
CA PHE A 21 -15.08 0.54 -2.79
C PHE A 21 -14.09 0.08 -1.72
N ALA A 22 -12.87 -0.29 -2.14
CA ALA A 22 -11.80 -0.56 -1.19
C ALA A 22 -11.44 0.74 -0.47
N ASP A 23 -11.41 0.71 0.86
CA ASP A 23 -10.92 1.84 1.65
C ASP A 23 -9.49 2.18 1.25
N LYS A 24 -9.24 3.48 1.00
CA LYS A 24 -7.91 3.97 0.68
C LYS A 24 -7.05 4.00 1.94
N ILE A 25 -5.77 3.71 1.78
CA ILE A 25 -4.81 3.77 2.88
C ILE A 25 -4.43 5.24 3.09
N LEU A 26 -4.70 5.74 4.29
CA LEU A 26 -4.32 7.09 4.71
C LEU A 26 -2.83 7.14 5.03
N LEU A 27 -2.10 7.95 4.28
CA LEU A 27 -0.70 8.29 4.49
C LEU A 27 -0.62 9.63 5.20
N THR A 28 0.11 9.68 6.31
CA THR A 28 0.31 10.91 7.08
C THR A 28 1.69 11.49 6.79
N GLY A 29 1.73 12.80 6.58
CA GLY A 29 2.97 13.55 6.40
C GLY A 29 3.61 13.40 5.02
N ARG A 30 4.92 13.67 4.96
CA ARG A 30 5.70 13.76 3.71
C ARG A 30 6.55 12.50 3.49
N PRO A 31 6.84 12.14 2.23
CA PRO A 31 7.69 11.00 1.93
C PRO A 31 9.10 11.24 2.46
N VAL A 32 9.60 10.26 3.22
CA VAL A 32 10.93 10.34 3.82
C VAL A 32 11.97 9.86 2.82
N VAL A 33 12.97 10.70 2.54
CA VAL A 33 14.06 10.34 1.64
C VAL A 33 14.97 9.33 2.33
N LEU A 34 15.15 8.17 1.70
CA LEU A 34 16.08 7.15 2.19
C LEU A 34 17.50 7.43 1.70
N PHE A 35 18.49 7.20 2.56
CA PHE A 35 19.89 7.28 2.18
C PHE A 35 20.36 5.95 1.56
N PRO A 36 20.75 5.94 0.27
CA PRO A 36 21.27 4.75 -0.36
C PRO A 36 22.69 4.45 0.13
N THR A 37 22.91 3.19 0.49
CA THR A 37 24.23 2.57 0.69
C THR A 37 24.35 1.41 -0.30
N MET A 38 25.56 0.90 -0.56
CA MET A 38 25.83 -0.12 -1.59
C MET A 38 24.72 -1.18 -1.78
N ASN A 39 24.29 -1.83 -0.69
CA ASN A 39 23.31 -2.94 -0.76
C ASN A 39 22.06 -2.74 0.12
N TYR A 40 21.89 -1.56 0.73
CA TYR A 40 20.78 -1.30 1.65
C TYR A 40 20.49 0.20 1.75
N TYR A 41 19.32 0.53 2.27
CA TYR A 41 18.92 1.90 2.57
C TYR A 41 18.85 2.12 4.07
N SER A 42 19.01 3.37 4.49
CA SER A 42 18.85 3.77 5.89
C SER A 42 17.95 4.99 6.01
N PHE A 43 17.26 5.09 7.14
CA PHE A 43 16.47 6.25 7.48
C PHE A 43 17.33 7.38 8.05
N PRO A 44 16.89 8.64 7.91
CA PRO A 44 17.43 9.74 8.71
C PRO A 44 17.32 9.44 10.21
N SER A 45 18.29 9.88 11.01
CA SER A 45 18.31 9.65 12.46
C SER A 45 17.10 10.22 13.21
N ALA A 46 16.46 11.25 12.66
CA ALA A 46 15.25 11.86 13.20
C ALA A 46 13.95 11.12 12.84
N TYR A 47 14.01 10.08 11.99
CA TYR A 47 12.82 9.35 11.58
C TYR A 47 12.29 8.46 12.70
N VAL A 48 11.05 8.69 13.10
CA VAL A 48 10.31 7.83 14.03
C VAL A 48 9.13 7.24 13.28
N SER A 49 9.06 5.91 13.24
CA SER A 49 7.90 5.25 12.66
C SER A 49 6.72 5.33 13.62
N SER A 50 5.62 5.91 13.17
CA SER A 50 4.35 5.97 13.91
C SER A 50 3.30 4.98 13.40
N HIS A 51 3.53 4.37 12.23
CA HIS A 51 2.56 3.52 11.55
C HIS A 51 3.16 2.18 11.11
N ASN A 52 2.29 1.26 10.71
CA ASN A 52 2.66 -0.03 10.12
C ASN A 52 3.09 0.08 8.65
N TYR A 53 3.14 1.30 8.11
CA TYR A 53 3.63 1.63 6.78
C TYR A 53 4.70 2.71 6.89
N HIS A 54 5.54 2.78 5.86
CA HIS A 54 6.56 3.80 5.72
C HIS A 54 6.39 4.49 4.38
N PHE A 55 6.06 5.79 4.41
CA PHE A 55 5.98 6.59 3.21
C PHE A 55 7.36 7.18 2.91
N VAL A 56 7.99 6.70 1.83
CA VAL A 56 9.39 7.00 1.51
C VAL A 56 9.57 7.47 0.08
N ASN A 57 10.63 8.22 -0.17
CA ASN A 57 11.11 8.50 -1.52
C ASN A 57 12.37 7.65 -1.77
N VAL A 58 12.32 6.83 -2.82
CA VAL A 58 13.43 5.99 -3.26
C VAL A 58 13.81 6.43 -4.66
N SER A 59 14.99 7.03 -4.81
CA SER A 59 15.53 7.46 -6.10
C SER A 59 14.61 8.38 -6.92
N GLY A 60 13.84 9.25 -6.24
CA GLY A 60 12.89 10.17 -6.87
C GLY A 60 11.45 9.66 -6.89
N ASP A 61 11.20 8.36 -6.70
CA ASP A 61 9.87 7.79 -6.67
C ASP A 61 9.30 7.70 -5.26
N ASN A 62 8.10 8.24 -5.07
CA ASN A 62 7.34 8.08 -3.83
C ASN A 62 6.75 6.66 -3.76
N ARG A 63 7.06 5.96 -2.66
CA ARG A 63 6.65 4.57 -2.42
C ARG A 63 6.16 4.39 -0.99
N VAL A 64 5.22 3.48 -0.81
CA VAL A 64 4.70 3.07 0.50
C VAL A 64 5.21 1.67 0.80
N CYS A 65 6.00 1.55 1.85
CA CYS A 65 6.66 0.31 2.22
C CYS A 65 6.00 -0.35 3.43
N PHE A 66 5.92 -1.68 3.37
CA PHE A 66 5.44 -2.53 4.44
C PHE A 66 6.46 -3.63 4.72
N ILE A 67 6.51 -4.11 5.97
CA ILE A 67 7.34 -5.27 6.34
C ILE A 67 6.85 -6.54 5.64
N ASN A 68 5.52 -6.67 5.50
CA ASN A 68 4.88 -7.81 4.84
C ASN A 68 4.25 -7.37 3.52
N ALA A 69 4.22 -8.28 2.54
CA ALA A 69 3.52 -8.04 1.29
C ALA A 69 2.01 -7.84 1.52
N GLN A 70 1.42 -6.88 0.80
CA GLN A 70 0.01 -6.53 0.85
C GLN A 70 -0.71 -7.06 -0.39
N PRO A 71 -1.60 -8.07 -0.27
CA PRO A 71 -2.32 -8.64 -1.41
C PRO A 71 -3.20 -7.63 -2.14
N SER A 72 -3.79 -6.67 -1.40
CA SER A 72 -4.62 -5.59 -1.94
C SER A 72 -3.87 -4.64 -2.87
N LEU A 73 -2.53 -4.58 -2.76
CA LEU A 73 -1.66 -3.71 -3.55
C LEU A 73 -0.92 -4.46 -4.67
N LYS A 74 -1.27 -5.73 -4.92
CA LYS A 74 -0.66 -6.59 -5.96
C LYS A 74 -0.55 -5.95 -7.35
N SER A 75 -1.51 -5.09 -7.70
CA SER A 75 -1.58 -4.40 -9.00
C SER A 75 -0.57 -3.25 -9.13
N LEU A 76 0.03 -2.80 -8.03
CA LEU A 76 1.01 -1.73 -8.01
C LEU A 76 2.42 -2.27 -8.24
N ASP A 77 3.27 -1.42 -8.82
CA ASP A 77 4.69 -1.71 -8.98
C ASP A 77 5.35 -1.94 -7.61
N LEU A 78 5.95 -3.11 -7.44
CA LEU A 78 6.57 -3.56 -6.19
C LEU A 78 8.09 -3.52 -6.31
N LEU A 79 8.72 -2.68 -5.49
CA LEU A 79 10.16 -2.68 -5.25
C LEU A 79 10.46 -3.37 -3.92
N ARG A 80 11.46 -4.25 -3.91
CA ARG A 80 11.96 -4.88 -2.70
C ARG A 80 13.27 -4.23 -2.31
N ILE A 81 13.32 -3.65 -1.10
CA ILE A 81 14.53 -3.00 -0.59
C ILE A 81 14.92 -3.58 0.76
N THR A 82 16.21 -3.60 1.03
CA THR A 82 16.75 -3.93 2.34
C THR A 82 16.97 -2.64 3.12
N ILE A 83 16.30 -2.49 4.27
CA ILE A 83 16.52 -1.39 5.20
C ILE A 83 17.44 -1.85 6.32
N ALA A 84 18.48 -1.08 6.61
CA ALA A 84 19.28 -1.25 7.82
C ALA A 84 18.76 -0.34 8.94
N GLN A 85 18.35 -0.94 10.06
CA GLN A 85 17.90 -0.22 11.25
C GLN A 85 18.29 -1.02 12.51
N ASN A 86 18.80 -0.34 13.54
CA ASN A 86 19.21 -0.95 14.82
C ASN A 86 20.15 -2.16 14.64
N ASN A 87 21.16 -2.03 13.77
CA ASN A 87 22.12 -3.08 13.38
C ASN A 87 21.48 -4.35 12.76
N LYS A 88 20.20 -4.30 12.39
CA LYS A 88 19.48 -5.37 11.70
C LYS A 88 19.11 -4.94 10.29
N LYS A 89 18.92 -5.92 9.42
CA LYS A 89 18.48 -5.72 8.03
C LYS A 89 17.08 -6.30 7.86
N PHE A 90 16.18 -5.52 7.30
CA PHE A 90 14.79 -5.89 7.07
C PHE A 90 14.47 -5.80 5.58
N LEU A 91 13.87 -6.85 5.03
CA LEU A 91 13.35 -6.84 3.67
C LEU A 91 11.97 -6.20 3.67
N TRP A 92 11.80 -5.14 2.90
CA TRP A 92 10.55 -4.41 2.79
C TRP A 92 9.94 -4.50 1.40
N TYR A 93 8.62 -4.43 1.37
CA TYR A 93 7.79 -4.47 0.17
C TYR A 93 7.25 -3.06 -0.09
N CYS A 94 7.82 -2.36 -1.06
CA CYS A 94 7.56 -0.97 -1.37
C CYS A 94 6.73 -0.82 -2.65
N TYR A 95 5.48 -0.44 -2.49
CA TYR A 95 4.55 -0.22 -3.59
C TYR A 95 4.64 1.22 -4.07
N ARG A 96 4.61 1.44 -5.39
CA ARG A 96 4.55 2.78 -5.95
C ARG A 96 3.30 3.53 -5.45
N TYR A 97 3.47 4.79 -5.07
CA TYR A 97 2.35 5.63 -4.68
C TYR A 97 1.37 5.79 -5.86
N ASP A 98 0.09 5.60 -5.57
CA ASP A 98 -1.01 5.74 -6.51
C ASP A 98 -2.25 6.29 -5.78
N PRO A 99 -2.82 7.44 -6.22
CA PRO A 99 -3.96 8.09 -5.55
C PRO A 99 -5.26 7.27 -5.59
N ARG A 100 -5.30 6.18 -6.36
CA ARG A 100 -6.40 5.20 -6.35
C ARG A 100 -6.39 4.36 -5.07
N TYR A 101 -5.22 4.12 -4.49
CA TYR A 101 -5.03 3.27 -3.31
C TYR A 101 -4.68 4.07 -2.05
N PHE A 102 -4.06 5.23 -2.21
CA PHE A 102 -3.54 6.02 -1.10
C PHE A 102 -4.11 7.45 -1.09
N VAL A 103 -4.33 7.99 0.10
CA VAL A 103 -4.67 9.40 0.34
C VAL A 103 -3.60 9.99 1.24
N VAL A 104 -3.06 11.16 0.89
CA VAL A 104 -2.07 11.84 1.74
C VAL A 104 -2.78 12.94 2.53
N GLU A 105 -2.60 12.92 3.85
CA GLU A 105 -3.03 13.96 4.77
C GLU A 105 -1.78 14.64 5.35
N PHE A 106 -1.76 15.97 5.29
CA PHE A 106 -0.61 16.81 5.61
C PHE A 106 -0.72 17.44 6.99
#